data_AF-A0A927PAI0-F1
#
_entry.id   AF-A0A927PAI0-F1
#
_cell.length_a   1.000
_cell.length_b   1.000
_cell.length_c   1.000
_cell.angle_alpha   90.00
_cell.angle_beta   90.00
_cell.angle_gamma   90.00
#
_symmetry.space_group_name_H-M   'P 1'
#
loop_
_entity.id
_entity.type
_entity.pdbx_description
1 polymer ?
#
loop_
_entity_poly.entity_id
_entity_poly.type
_entity_poly.pdbx_seq_one_letter_code
_entity_poly.pdbx_strand_id
1 'polypeptide(L)'
;MKEFYIDVSGDLLTDMRLIIEGAVNTYESDAAPLLCLAMKNNMTTAANAFNTIGSAIYDLLYYIRDFQEAYIREVMRKPGDK
;
A
#
# COMPACT_ATOMS: atom_id res chain seq x y z
N MET A 1 17.61 18.46 3.71
CA MET A 1 17.66 17.02 3.36
C MET A 1 16.86 16.32 4.46
N LYS A 2 15.73 15.67 4.16
CA LYS A 2 14.98 14.92 5.19
C LYS A 2 15.71 13.61 5.42
N GLU A 3 16.41 13.50 6.55
CA GLU A 3 16.97 12.24 6.99
C GLU A 3 15.82 11.35 7.45
N PHE A 4 15.50 10.32 6.65
CA PHE A 4 14.59 9.26 7.06
C PHE A 4 15.38 8.28 7.92
N TYR A 5 15.16 8.33 9.23
CA TYR A 5 15.56 7.25 10.13
C TYR A 5 14.66 6.05 9.84
N ILE A 6 15.08 5.20 8.91
CA ILE A 6 14.48 3.87 8.73
C ILE A 6 15.01 3.04 9.89
N ASP A 7 14.11 2.66 10.80
CA ASP A 7 14.44 1.70 11.84
C ASP A 7 14.85 0.39 11.16
N VAL A 8 16.12 0.02 11.34
CA VAL A 8 16.78 -1.14 10.73
C VAL A 8 16.28 -2.46 11.35
N SER A 9 15.39 -2.38 12.35
CA SER A 9 14.80 -3.52 13.06
C SER A 9 13.80 -4.35 12.22
N GLY A 10 13.33 -3.85 11.08
CA GLY A 10 12.31 -4.52 10.25
C GLY A 10 10.88 -4.35 10.75
N ASP A 11 10.69 -3.74 11.92
CA ASP A 11 9.38 -3.52 12.54
C ASP A 11 8.55 -2.50 11.73
N LEU A 12 9.16 -1.37 11.37
CA LEU A 12 8.48 -0.30 10.63
C LEU A 12 7.98 -0.72 9.24
N LEU A 13 8.79 -1.48 8.48
CA LEU A 13 8.37 -1.98 7.16
C LEU A 13 7.23 -3.01 7.28
N THR A 14 7.31 -3.86 8.30
CA THR A 14 6.26 -4.84 8.59
C THR A 14 4.96 -4.15 8.99
N ASP A 15 5.03 -3.12 9.84
CA ASP A 15 3.89 -2.30 10.24
C ASP A 15 3.26 -1.58 9.06
N MET A 16 4.07 -0.95 8.19
CA MET A 16 3.58 -0.31 6.97
C MET A 16 2.85 -1.30 6.07
N ARG A 17 3.42 -2.49 5.87
CA ARG A 17 2.78 -3.53 5.07
C ARG A 17 1.45 -3.97 5.68
N LEU A 18 1.42 -4.21 6.99
CA LEU A 18 0.21 -4.61 7.69
C LEU A 18 -0.90 -3.57 7.57
N ILE A 19 -0.57 -2.28 7.72
CA ILE A 19 -1.52 -1.17 7.57
C ILE A 19 -2.06 -1.11 6.14
N ILE A 20 -1.18 -1.24 5.14
CA ILE A 20 -1.58 -1.18 3.72
C ILE A 20 -2.44 -2.39 3.35
N GLU A 21 -2.07 -3.60 3.75
CA GLU A 21 -2.86 -4.82 3.54
C GLU A 21 -4.22 -4.73 4.23
N GLY A 22 -4.28 -4.18 5.45
CA GLY A 22 -5.52 -3.88 6.15
C GLY A 22 -6.40 -2.89 5.40
N ALA A 23 -5.81 -1.80 4.86
CA ALA A 23 -6.52 -0.81 4.07
C ALA A 23 -7.08 -1.40 2.76
N VAL A 24 -6.32 -2.27 2.08
CA VAL A 24 -6.78 -3.01 0.89
C VAL A 24 -7.98 -3.87 1.25
N ASN A 25 -7.88 -4.66 2.33
CA ASN A 25 -8.96 -5.53 2.76
C ASN A 25 -10.24 -4.74 3.10
N THR A 26 -10.13 -3.64 3.85
CA THR A 26 -11.27 -2.75 4.14
C THR A 26 -11.84 -2.11 2.88
N TYR A 27 -10.99 -1.74 1.92
CA TYR A 27 -11.46 -1.22 0.65
C TYR A 27 -12.27 -2.27 -0.12
N GLU A 28 -11.75 -3.48 -0.26
CA GLU A 28 -12.40 -4.58 -0.98
C GLU A 28 -13.70 -5.03 -0.30
N SER A 29 -13.71 -5.16 1.03
CA SER A 29 -14.87 -5.65 1.77
C SER A 29 -16.00 -4.63 1.88
N ASP A 30 -15.66 -3.36 2.09
CA ASP A 30 -16.64 -2.36 2.53
C ASP A 30 -16.79 -1.22 1.50
N ALA A 31 -15.68 -0.66 1.01
CA ALA A 31 -15.72 0.52 0.13
C ALA A 31 -16.07 0.18 -1.32
N ALA A 32 -15.59 -0.94 -1.86
CA ALA A 32 -15.87 -1.36 -3.23
C ALA A 32 -17.35 -1.66 -3.48
N PRO A 33 -18.11 -2.30 -2.55
CA PRO A 33 -19.57 -2.35 -2.64
C PRO A 33 -20.23 -0.97 -2.67
N LEU A 34 -19.74 -0.01 -1.87
CA LEU A 34 -20.26 1.35 -1.86
C LEU A 34 -19.95 2.11 -3.17
N LEU A 35 -18.79 1.88 -3.78
CA LEU A 35 -18.47 2.34 -5.14
C LEU A 35 -19.50 1.82 -6.16
N CYS A 36 -19.76 0.51 -6.15
CA CYS A 36 -20.75 -0.10 -7.03
C CYS A 36 -22.15 0.51 -6.83
N LEU A 37 -22.56 0.76 -5.59
CA LEU A 37 -23.83 1.41 -5.28
C LEU A 37 -23.84 2.88 -5.75
N ALA A 38 -22.76 3.63 -5.55
CA ALA A 38 -22.64 5.01 -6.01
C ALA A 38 -22.73 5.10 -7.54
N MET A 39 -22.07 4.19 -8.27
CA MET A 39 -22.17 4.08 -9.73
C MET A 39 -23.61 3.78 -10.18
N LYS A 40 -24.28 2.81 -9.55
CA LYS A 40 -25.67 2.45 -9.87
C LYS A 40 -26.66 3.60 -9.65
N ASN A 41 -26.38 4.49 -8.70
CA ASN A 41 -27.24 5.62 -8.36
C ASN A 41 -26.79 6.96 -8.98
N ASN A 42 -25.89 6.93 -9.97
CA ASN A 42 -25.34 8.13 -10.62
C ASN A 42 -24.71 9.14 -9.65
N MET A 43 -24.20 8.67 -8.50
CA MET A 43 -23.50 9.48 -7.50
C MET A 43 -22.03 9.63 -7.90
N THR A 44 -21.78 10.38 -8.97
CA THR A 44 -20.46 10.48 -9.63
C THR A 44 -19.35 10.95 -8.70
N THR A 45 -19.59 11.94 -7.84
CA THR A 45 -18.59 12.42 -6.86
C THR A 45 -18.18 11.33 -5.88
N ALA A 46 -19.14 10.58 -5.35
CA ALA A 46 -18.86 9.49 -4.41
C ALA A 46 -18.14 8.33 -5.12
N ALA A 47 -18.58 7.95 -6.32
CA ALA A 47 -17.93 6.93 -7.12
C ALA A 47 -16.47 7.30 -7.45
N ASN A 48 -16.22 8.55 -7.84
CA ASN A 48 -14.87 9.04 -8.10
C ASN A 48 -13.99 9.01 -6.84
N ALA A 49 -14.54 9.40 -5.69
CA ALA A 49 -13.82 9.35 -4.42
C ALA A 49 -13.40 7.93 -4.05
N PHE A 50 -14.34 6.98 -4.06
CA PHE A 50 -14.02 5.58 -3.76
C PHE A 50 -13.01 5.00 -4.77
N ASN A 51 -13.22 5.22 -6.07
CA ASN A 51 -12.30 4.73 -7.09
C ASN A 51 -10.87 5.30 -6.93
N THR A 52 -10.76 6.59 -6.60
CA THR A 52 -9.47 7.26 -6.37
C THR A 52 -8.77 6.69 -5.13
N ILE A 53 -9.50 6.51 -4.03
CA ILE A 53 -8.97 5.92 -2.80
C ILE A 53 -8.51 4.49 -3.05
N GLY A 54 -9.32 3.68 -3.75
CA GLY A 54 -8.97 2.32 -4.11
C GLY A 54 -7.67 2.26 -4.90
N SER A 55 -7.56 3.06 -5.97
CA SER A 55 -6.35 3.14 -6.78
C SER A 55 -5.12 3.48 -5.93
N ALA A 56 -5.22 4.52 -5.09
CA ALA A 56 -4.11 4.94 -4.24
C ALA A 56 -3.67 3.85 -3.25
N ILE A 57 -4.62 3.09 -2.69
CA ILE A 57 -4.31 1.98 -1.77
C ILE A 57 -3.60 0.83 -2.51
N TYR A 58 -4.04 0.47 -3.72
CA TYR A 58 -3.37 -0.55 -4.52
C TYR A 58 -1.98 -0.10 -4.98
N ASP A 59 -1.80 1.17 -5.34
CA ASP A 59 -0.48 1.72 -5.67
C ASP A 59 0.47 1.62 -4.47
N LEU A 60 0.00 1.96 -3.25
CA LEU A 60 0.79 1.79 -2.03
C LEU A 60 1.14 0.32 -1.76
N LEU A 61 0.21 -0.62 -1.99
CA LEU A 61 0.47 -2.05 -1.87
C LEU A 61 1.54 -2.52 -2.86
N TYR A 62 1.49 -2.03 -4.09
CA TYR A 62 2.50 -2.32 -5.10
C TYR A 62 3.88 -1.79 -4.65
N TYR A 63 3.96 -0.52 -4.24
CA TYR A 63 5.24 0.08 -3.82
C TYR A 63 5.84 -0.54 -2.57
N ILE A 64 5.03 -0.92 -1.58
CA ILE A 64 5.57 -1.54 -0.34
C ILE A 64 6.12 -2.94 -0.61
N ARG A 65 5.52 -3.68 -1.55
CA ARG A 65 6.03 -5.00 -1.98
C ARG A 65 7.33 -4.87 -2.75
N ASP A 66 7.40 -3.95 -3.71
CA ASP A 66 8.63 -3.66 -4.45
C ASP A 66 9.77 -3.23 -3.50
N PHE A 67 9.46 -2.38 -2.52
CA PHE A 67 10.41 -1.95 -1.50
C PHE A 67 10.89 -3.13 -0.63
N GLN A 68 9.97 -3.99 -0.20
CA GLN A 68 10.32 -5.16 0.61
C GLN A 68 11.22 -6.14 -0.16
N GLU A 69 10.95 -6.37 -1.45
CA GLU A 69 11.82 -7.20 -2.29
C GLU A 69 13.22 -6.60 -2.43
N ALA A 70 13.31 -5.30 -2.69
CA ALA A 70 14.59 -4.60 -2.78
C ALA A 70 15.38 -4.66 -1.46
N TYR A 71 14.69 -4.47 -0.32
CA TYR A 71 15.29 -4.58 1.01
C TYR A 71 15.84 -5.99 1.27
N ILE A 72 15.07 -7.04 0.99
CA ILE A 72 15.51 -8.43 1.16
C ILE A 72 16.75 -8.69 0.29
N ARG A 73 16.77 -8.21 -0.95
CA ARG A 73 17.94 -8.38 -1.84
C ARG A 73 19.19 -7.71 -1.27
N GLU A 74 19.08 -6.49 -0.74
CA GLU A 74 20.23 -5.78 -0.17
C GLU A 74 20.71 -6.41 1.14
N VAL A 75 19.80 -6.80 2.03
CA VAL A 75 20.15 -7.49 3.28
C VAL A 75 20.80 -8.86 3.02
N MET A 76 20.35 -9.57 1.97
CA MET A 76 20.93 -10.86 1.56
C MET A 76 22.21 -10.71 0.72
N ARG A 77 22.59 -9.50 0.31
CA ARG A 77 23.81 -9.25 -0.47
C ARG A 77 25.02 -9.47 0.43
N LYS A 78 25.80 -10.52 0.15
CA LYS A 78 26.99 -10.87 0.95
C LYS A 78 28.03 -9.75 0.92
N PRO A 79 28.72 -9.47 2.04
CA PRO A 79 29.85 -8.55 2.06
C PRO A 79 31.05 -9.21 1.36
N GLY A 80 31.12 -9.10 0.03
CA GLY A 80 32.19 -9.71 -0.76
C GLY A 80 32.09 -9.49 -2.27
N ASP A 81 30.91 -9.17 -2.79
CA ASP A 81 30.73 -8.83 -4.21
C ASP A 81 31.04 -7.34 -4.42
N LYS A 82 32.31 -7.01 -4.69
CA LYS A 82 32.79 -5.75 -5.27
C LYS A 82 33.70 -6.05 -6.45
#